data_AF-A0A2S4M6E9-F1
#
_entry.id   AF-A0A2S4M6E9-F1
#
_cell.length_a   1.000
_cell.length_b   1.000
_cell.length_c   1.000
_cell.angle_alpha   90.00
_cell.angle_beta   90.00
_cell.angle_gamma   90.00
#
_symmetry.space_group_name_H-M   'P 1'
#
loop_
_entity.id
_entity.type
_entity.pdbx_description
1 polymer ?
#
loop_
_entity_poly.entity_id
_entity_poly.type
_entity_poly.pdbx_seq_one_letter_code
_entity_poly.pdbx_strand_id
1 'polypeptide(L)'
;MKARSPRRAVFVVAVIVAGFSVFQYIQGARARAKAHECVAVTSQSGRYRAQSCVTGMDGNVFFYVGRLYDAYSGEMLARTDFDSMDGGDPEFMPDESAILFRGSGDSGEIHIPPNWLERLHAKIP
;
A
#
# COMPACT_ATOMS: atom_id res chain seq x y z
N MET A 1 -23.18 23.91 -41.09
CA MET A 1 -22.27 23.18 -40.17
C MET A 1 -21.96 24.09 -38.99
N LYS A 2 -22.44 23.78 -37.77
CA LYS A 2 -22.35 24.70 -36.62
C LYS A 2 -21.02 24.47 -35.89
N ALA A 3 -20.09 25.41 -36.01
CA ALA A 3 -18.77 25.35 -35.40
C ALA A 3 -18.89 25.19 -33.86
N ARG A 4 -18.44 24.05 -33.31
CA ARG A 4 -18.30 23.87 -31.86
C ARG A 4 -17.15 24.76 -31.40
N SER A 5 -17.48 25.77 -30.59
CA SER A 5 -16.51 26.68 -29.96
C SER A 5 -15.37 25.89 -29.29
N PRO A 6 -14.09 26.23 -29.54
CA PRO A 6 -12.94 25.49 -29.01
C PRO A 6 -12.92 25.46 -27.48
N ARG A 7 -13.49 26.49 -26.83
CA ARG A 7 -13.63 26.53 -25.36
C ARG A 7 -14.55 25.43 -24.83
N ARG A 8 -15.61 25.08 -25.57
CA ARG A 8 -16.49 23.96 -25.19
C ARG A 8 -15.80 22.62 -25.37
N ALA A 9 -15.00 22.46 -26.42
CA ALA A 9 -14.22 21.25 -26.63
C ALA A 9 -13.17 21.05 -25.52
N VAL A 10 -12.43 22.10 -25.15
CA VAL A 10 -11.45 22.06 -24.06
C VAL A 10 -12.11 21.73 -22.73
N PHE A 11 -13.27 22.35 -22.42
CA PHE A 11 -13.98 22.07 -21.17
C PHE A 11 -14.47 20.62 -21.10
N VAL A 12 -15.00 20.08 -22.21
CA VAL A 12 -15.43 18.68 -22.29
C VAL A 12 -14.24 17.73 -22.10
N VAL A 13 -13.09 18.01 -22.75
CA VAL A 13 -11.88 17.20 -22.58
C VAL A 13 -11.38 17.26 -21.13
N ALA A 14 -11.34 18.44 -20.50
CA ALA A 14 -10.92 18.59 -19.12
C ALA A 14 -11.81 17.80 -18.15
N VAL A 15 -13.13 17.81 -18.35
CA VAL A 15 -14.08 17.04 -17.53
C VAL A 15 -13.90 15.53 -17.74
N ILE A 16 -13.64 15.08 -18.97
CA ILE A 16 -13.36 13.67 -19.27
C ILE A 16 -12.07 13.22 -18.59
N VAL A 17 -10.99 14.02 -18.69
CA VAL A 17 -9.70 13.71 -18.06
C VAL A 17 -9.84 13.66 -16.54
N ALA A 18 -10.46 14.67 -15.93
CA ALA A 18 -10.69 14.71 -14.49
C ALA A 18 -11.56 13.53 -14.03
N GLY A 19 -12.63 13.21 -14.77
CA GLY A 19 -13.48 12.04 -14.50
C GLY A 19 -12.71 10.73 -14.60
N PHE A 20 -11.83 10.59 -15.60
CA PHE A 20 -10.99 9.40 -15.77
C PHE A 20 -9.95 9.27 -14.64
N SER A 21 -9.32 10.37 -14.23
CA SER A 21 -8.39 10.38 -13.09
C SER A 21 -9.08 9.99 -11.78
N VAL A 22 -10.27 10.52 -11.51
CA VAL A 22 -11.06 10.15 -10.33
C VAL A 22 -11.50 8.69 -10.41
N PHE A 23 -11.90 8.20 -11.59
CA PHE A 23 -12.27 6.80 -11.78
C PHE A 23 -11.09 5.84 -11.53
N GLN A 24 -9.90 6.16 -12.06
CA GLN A 24 -8.66 5.42 -11.79
C GLN A 24 -8.31 5.43 -10.31
N TYR A 25 -8.45 6.59 -9.65
CA TYR A 25 -8.23 6.71 -8.20
C TYR A 25 -9.19 5.84 -7.40
N ILE A 26 -10.49 5.86 -7.71
CA ILE A 26 -11.51 5.04 -7.03
C ILE A 26 -11.27 3.55 -7.29
N GLN A 27 -10.92 3.17 -8.51
CA GLN A 27 -10.61 1.77 -8.84
C GLN A 27 -9.35 1.29 -8.11
N GLY A 28 -8.31 2.13 -8.03
CA GLY A 28 -7.12 1.85 -7.23
C GLY A 28 -7.40 1.79 -5.73
N ALA A 29 -8.29 2.64 -5.21
CA ALA A 29 -8.70 2.60 -3.80
C ALA A 29 -9.55 1.35 -3.51
N ARG A 30 -10.44 0.96 -4.43
CA ARG A 30 -11.23 -0.27 -4.35
C ARG A 30 -10.37 -1.52 -4.50
N ALA A 31 -9.36 -1.51 -5.36
CA ALA A 31 -8.39 -2.59 -5.47
C ALA A 31 -7.60 -2.74 -4.16
N ARG A 32 -7.16 -1.63 -3.55
CA ARG A 32 -6.51 -1.63 -2.22
C ARG A 32 -7.46 -2.04 -1.09
N ALA A 33 -8.76 -1.75 -1.19
CA ALA A 33 -9.80 -2.21 -0.25
C ALA A 33 -10.20 -3.68 -0.47
N LYS A 34 -9.91 -4.24 -1.65
CA LYS A 34 -10.01 -5.66 -1.99
C LYS A 34 -8.72 -6.41 -1.64
N ALA A 35 -7.98 -5.97 -0.64
CA ALA A 35 -6.97 -6.84 -0.05
C ALA A 35 -7.71 -8.03 0.57
N HIS A 36 -7.64 -9.18 -0.09
CA HIS A 36 -8.58 -10.26 0.19
C HIS A 36 -8.33 -10.95 1.52
N GLU A 37 -7.11 -10.85 2.06
CA GLU A 37 -6.77 -11.25 3.42
C GLU A 37 -5.66 -10.30 3.91
N CYS A 38 -5.94 -9.58 5.00
CA CYS A 38 -4.93 -8.76 5.67
C CYS A 38 -4.69 -9.30 7.08
N VAL A 39 -3.44 -9.57 7.40
CA VAL A 39 -3.01 -9.95 8.75
C VAL A 39 -2.38 -8.72 9.40
N ALA A 40 -2.73 -8.44 10.65
CA ALA A 40 -2.18 -7.32 11.38
C ALA A 40 -1.69 -7.78 12.75
N VAL A 41 -0.56 -7.22 13.16
CA VAL A 41 0.05 -7.46 14.48
C VAL A 41 0.42 -6.13 15.11
N THR A 42 0.45 -6.10 16.43
CA THR A 42 0.85 -4.93 17.22
C THR A 42 2.14 -5.27 17.95
N SER A 43 3.05 -4.30 18.06
CA SER A 43 4.31 -4.47 18.78
C SER A 43 4.06 -4.75 20.26
N GLN A 44 5.00 -5.40 20.95
CA GLN A 44 4.86 -5.68 22.39
C GLN A 44 4.80 -4.39 23.21
N SER A 45 5.51 -3.35 22.77
CA SER A 45 5.46 -2.01 23.34
C SER A 45 4.17 -1.25 23.06
N GLY A 46 3.32 -1.75 22.14
CA GLY A 46 2.09 -1.09 21.70
C GLY A 46 2.33 0.20 20.90
N ARG A 47 3.58 0.53 20.54
CA ARG A 47 3.91 1.75 19.78
C ARG A 47 3.65 1.61 18.30
N TYR A 48 3.80 0.40 17.76
CA TYR A 48 3.71 0.15 16.34
C TYR A 48 2.65 -0.87 16.01
N ARG A 49 2.04 -0.71 14.84
CA ARG A 49 1.14 -1.69 14.26
C ARG A 49 1.63 -2.01 12.86
N ALA A 50 1.83 -3.29 12.58
CA ALA A 50 2.16 -3.76 11.25
C ALA A 50 0.96 -4.46 10.62
N GLN A 51 0.86 -4.36 9.29
CA GLN A 51 -0.16 -5.02 8.50
C GLN A 51 0.47 -5.56 7.23
N SER A 52 0.15 -6.80 6.89
CA SER A 52 0.40 -7.38 5.58
C SER A 52 -0.92 -7.62 4.88
N CYS A 53 -0.98 -7.33 3.58
CA CYS A 53 -2.18 -7.48 2.78
C CYS A 53 -1.82 -8.08 1.42
N VAL A 54 -2.55 -9.12 1.02
CA VAL A 54 -2.46 -9.68 -0.34
C VAL A 54 -3.14 -8.72 -1.32
N THR A 55 -2.44 -8.35 -2.38
CA THR A 55 -2.93 -7.43 -3.42
C THR A 55 -3.22 -8.11 -4.76
N GLY A 56 -2.69 -9.32 -4.97
CA GLY A 56 -2.94 -10.12 -6.14
C GLY A 56 -2.23 -11.47 -6.07
N MET A 57 -2.39 -12.26 -7.11
CA MET A 57 -1.72 -13.56 -7.27
C MET A 57 -1.43 -13.81 -8.75
N ASP A 58 -0.29 -14.46 -9.03
CA ASP A 58 0.07 -14.99 -10.34
C ASP A 58 0.60 -16.43 -10.18
N GLY A 59 -0.18 -17.41 -10.64
CA GLY A 59 0.08 -18.82 -10.39
C GLY A 59 0.13 -19.14 -8.89
N ASN A 60 1.30 -19.57 -8.41
CA ASN A 60 1.55 -19.89 -7.00
C ASN A 60 2.27 -18.75 -6.25
N VAL A 61 2.42 -17.57 -6.87
CA VAL A 61 3.07 -16.41 -6.24
C VAL A 61 2.00 -15.41 -5.85
N PHE A 62 2.03 -14.96 -4.59
CA PHE A 62 1.14 -13.92 -4.07
C PHE A 62 1.91 -12.61 -3.95
N PHE A 63 1.26 -11.51 -4.32
CA PHE A 63 1.81 -10.15 -4.23
C PHE A 63 1.35 -9.51 -2.93
N TYR A 64 2.28 -9.15 -2.04
CA TYR A 64 2.00 -8.58 -0.73
C TYR A 64 2.39 -7.11 -0.64
N VAL A 65 1.66 -6.40 0.20
CA VAL A 65 2.02 -5.06 0.65
C VAL A 65 2.11 -5.05 2.16
N GLY A 66 3.32 -4.92 2.68
CA GLY A 66 3.63 -4.73 4.08
C GLY A 66 3.60 -3.25 4.46
N ARG A 67 2.93 -2.92 5.56
CA ARG A 67 2.76 -1.54 6.04
C ARG A 67 3.05 -1.48 7.53
N LEU A 68 3.78 -0.45 7.92
CA LEU A 68 4.04 -0.11 9.31
C LEU A 68 3.33 1.19 9.65
N TYR A 69 2.62 1.20 10.78
CA TYR A 69 1.89 2.33 11.30
C TYR A 69 2.33 2.66 12.72
N ASP A 70 2.24 3.94 13.07
CA ASP A 70 2.20 4.36 14.45
C ASP A 70 0.85 3.95 15.07
N ALA A 71 0.89 3.21 16.17
CA ALA A 71 -0.31 2.62 16.75
C ALA A 71 -1.26 3.66 17.38
N TYR A 72 -0.74 4.82 17.78
CA TYR A 72 -1.51 5.85 18.48
C TYR A 72 -2.20 6.80 17.50
N SER A 73 -1.45 7.31 16.52
CA SER A 73 -1.92 8.26 15.51
C SER A 73 -2.55 7.59 14.30
N GLY A 74 -2.21 6.32 14.03
CA GLY A 74 -2.60 5.62 12.81
C GLY A 74 -1.85 6.10 11.56
N GLU A 75 -0.81 6.94 11.71
CA GLU A 75 0.00 7.38 10.58
C GLU A 75 0.81 6.22 10.00
N MET A 76 0.84 6.09 8.67
CA MET A 76 1.72 5.14 7.99
C MET A 76 3.15 5.65 8.03
N LEU A 77 4.02 4.89 8.70
CA LEU A 77 5.43 5.23 8.88
C LEU A 77 6.30 4.70 7.74
N ALA A 78 5.96 3.52 7.21
CA ALA A 78 6.71 2.86 6.15
C ALA A 78 5.84 1.84 5.40
N ARG A 79 6.26 1.51 4.18
CA ARG A 79 5.64 0.52 3.31
C ARG A 79 6.72 -0.24 2.56
N THR A 80 6.50 -1.54 2.39
CA THR A 80 7.29 -2.41 1.52
C THR A 80 6.35 -3.28 0.70
N ASP A 81 6.73 -3.58 -0.54
CA ASP A 81 6.00 -4.46 -1.42
C ASP A 81 6.91 -5.67 -1.70
N PHE A 82 6.39 -6.89 -1.60
CA PHE A 82 7.18 -8.13 -1.75
C PHE A 82 6.29 -9.27 -2.25
N ASP A 83 6.93 -10.29 -2.82
CA ASP A 83 6.25 -11.41 -3.45
C ASP A 83 6.62 -12.69 -2.71
N SER A 84 5.64 -13.54 -2.42
CA SER A 84 5.91 -14.81 -1.75
C SER A 84 4.97 -15.91 -2.18
N MET A 85 5.50 -17.14 -2.22
CA MET A 85 4.71 -18.31 -2.59
C MET A 85 3.91 -18.87 -1.41
N ASP A 86 4.35 -18.62 -0.17
CA ASP A 86 3.78 -19.27 1.02
C ASP A 86 4.02 -18.39 2.25
N GLY A 87 3.12 -17.42 2.43
CA GLY A 87 3.10 -16.52 3.58
C GLY A 87 3.47 -15.07 3.28
N GLY A 88 3.11 -14.20 4.21
CA GLY A 88 3.50 -12.80 4.23
C GLY A 88 3.24 -12.22 5.62
N ASP A 89 3.31 -13.07 6.64
CA ASP A 89 2.82 -12.73 7.97
C ASP A 89 3.77 -11.74 8.62
N PRO A 90 3.24 -10.62 9.14
CA PRO A 90 4.05 -9.63 9.82
C PRO A 90 4.46 -10.14 11.21
N GLU A 91 5.74 -10.09 11.52
CA GLU A 91 6.31 -10.45 12.82
C GLU A 91 7.36 -9.43 13.25
N PHE A 92 7.17 -8.84 14.43
CA PHE A 92 8.15 -7.92 15.00
C PHE A 92 9.34 -8.71 15.53
N MET A 93 10.55 -8.19 15.31
CA MET A 93 11.72 -8.72 15.99
C MET A 93 11.54 -8.59 17.52
N PRO A 94 12.12 -9.50 18.33
CA PRO A 94 11.98 -9.46 19.78
C PRO A 94 12.46 -8.15 20.43
N ASP A 95 13.40 -7.47 19.79
CA ASP A 95 13.93 -6.17 20.21
C ASP A 95 13.20 -4.97 19.58
N GLU A 96 12.18 -5.23 18.76
CA GLU A 96 11.40 -4.25 18.00
C GLU A 96 12.25 -3.37 17.05
N SER A 97 13.42 -3.85 16.64
CA SER A 97 14.31 -3.15 15.71
C SER A 97 13.86 -3.21 14.25
N ALA A 98 13.01 -4.18 13.91
CA ALA A 98 12.41 -4.31 12.58
C ALA A 98 11.08 -5.07 12.64
N ILE A 99 10.29 -4.92 11.58
CA ILE A 99 9.18 -5.81 11.24
C ILE A 99 9.59 -6.64 10.02
N LEU A 100 9.43 -7.96 10.15
CA LEU A 100 9.67 -8.93 9.10
C LEU A 100 8.32 -9.38 8.56
N PHE A 101 8.19 -9.47 7.24
CA PHE A 101 7.05 -10.07 6.57
C PHE A 101 7.52 -11.41 6.00
N ARG A 102 7.35 -12.47 6.80
CA ARG A 102 7.87 -13.79 6.45
C ARG A 102 7.01 -14.47 5.40
N GLY A 103 7.66 -15.04 4.41
CA GLY A 103 7.07 -15.97 3.47
C GLY A 103 8.15 -16.85 2.85
N SER A 104 7.75 -17.85 2.06
CA SER A 104 8.69 -18.65 1.28
C SER A 104 9.12 -17.91 0.00
N GLY A 105 10.42 -17.68 -0.19
CA GLY A 105 10.96 -16.94 -1.32
C GLY A 105 11.49 -15.58 -0.90
N ASP A 106 11.01 -14.50 -1.53
CA ASP A 106 11.31 -13.14 -1.11
C ASP A 106 10.52 -12.78 0.17
N SER A 107 11.13 -11.94 1.00
CA SER A 107 10.52 -11.46 2.24
C SER A 107 10.62 -9.94 2.34
N GLY A 108 9.57 -9.32 2.87
CA GLY A 108 9.57 -7.90 3.19
C GLY A 108 10.25 -7.65 4.53
N GLU A 109 11.00 -6.55 4.63
CA GLU A 109 11.52 -6.05 5.91
C GLU A 109 11.38 -4.53 5.95
N ILE A 110 11.02 -4.02 7.12
CA ILE A 110 11.04 -2.58 7.41
C ILE A 110 11.79 -2.39 8.73
N HIS A 111 12.86 -1.60 8.71
CA HIS A 111 13.61 -1.26 9.91
C HIS A 111 12.86 -0.22 10.75
N ILE A 112 13.06 -0.29 12.06
CA ILE A 112 12.42 0.60 13.05
C ILE A 112 13.52 1.29 13.88
N PRO A 113 13.54 2.63 13.93
CA PRO A 113 12.67 3.55 13.21
C PRO A 113 12.95 3.54 11.69
N PRO A 114 11.90 3.69 10.85
CA PRO A 114 12.10 3.68 9.41
C PRO A 114 12.94 4.87 8.97
N ASN A 115 13.78 4.61 7.96
CA ASN A 115 14.68 5.61 7.42
C ASN A 115 13.89 6.69 6.65
N TRP A 116 14.57 7.80 6.31
CA TRP A 116 13.92 8.94 5.67
C TRP A 116 13.32 8.60 4.29
N LEU A 117 13.92 7.65 3.56
CA LEU A 117 13.48 7.22 2.24
C LEU A 117 12.20 6.37 2.33
N GLU A 118 12.14 5.46 3.30
CA GLU A 118 10.96 4.64 3.60
C GLU A 118 9.77 5.51 4.02
N ARG A 119 10.02 6.55 4.83
CA ARG A 119 8.98 7.52 5.21
C ARG A 119 8.47 8.34 4.03
N LEU A 120 9.31 8.65 3.04
CA LEU A 120 8.89 9.31 1.81
C LEU A 120 8.02 8.38 0.96
N HIS A 121 8.41 7.12 0.82
CA HIS A 121 7.61 6.11 0.12
C HIS A 121 6.25 5.88 0.79
N ALA A 122 6.18 5.94 2.13
CA ALA A 122 4.91 5.86 2.86
C ALA A 122 3.92 7.00 2.51
N LYS A 123 4.42 8.17 2.11
CA LYS A 123 3.60 9.33 1.75
C LYS A 123 3.14 9.33 0.29
N ILE A 124 3.68 8.42 -0.52
CA ILE A 124 3.34 8.30 -1.94
C ILE A 124 2.30 7.16 -2.06
N PRO A 125 1.05 7.46 -2.46
CA PRO A 125 -0.07 6.51 -2.44
C PRO A 125 0.01 5.37 -3.46
#